data_AF-A0A367IPZ0-F1
#
_entry.id   AF-A0A367IPZ0-F1
#
_cell.length_a   1.000
_cell.length_b   1.000
_cell.length_c   1.000
_cell.angle_alpha   90.00
_cell.angle_beta   90.00
_cell.angle_gamma   90.00
#
_symmetry.space_group_name_H-M   'P 1'
#
loop_
_entity.id
_entity.type
_entity.pdbx_description
1 polymer ?
#
loop_
_entity_poly.entity_id
_entity_poly.type
_entity_poly.pdbx_seq_one_letter_code
_entity_poly.pdbx_strand_id
1 'polypeptide(L)'
;DMATTTLQLYWDLASFDPSARQIAAHSLIKTLAEFQKNHEETLENKQDIVDTEEKLDLLCASDVSYAVRRLLRGLASSRQGARQGFSLALTELLAIVDIISAKLVLELLFKYTERTGSMSGDETRDMLFGRLFGLMSIVAAGMIARDSTFTEDIIRIIENLHEMATTKSYLAEVCHHVVINMLPYLKDTKHQTQTAEKIKELFLNGPISNVDQLNLVVGIQRKLDNVDLSAQFAKWKSTTILDPANLNILSNILKEIPSDTQEALADWKPQLHSVWDPLLSVYFEKKQPKQIASFQEFWTAAVDNTMFDINASHGRKYWGFQLVEKVLRRLSPEQMPLIFTANFMRTFINNLSSEDRFLNKAARHTAQVIQSVAEENKQ
;
A
#
# COMPACT_ATOMS: atom_id res chain seq x y z
N ASP A 1 34.21 7.35 -21.88
CA ASP A 1 34.52 6.81 -20.54
C ASP A 1 33.54 7.23 -19.45
N MET A 2 32.23 7.28 -19.74
CA MET A 2 31.26 8.09 -18.96
C MET A 2 30.47 7.38 -17.84
N ALA A 3 30.61 6.07 -17.61
CA ALA A 3 29.77 5.34 -16.63
C ALA A 3 30.53 4.70 -15.45
N THR A 4 31.84 4.92 -15.33
CA THR A 4 32.69 4.16 -14.40
C THR A 4 32.55 4.57 -12.94
N THR A 5 32.20 5.81 -12.63
CA THR A 5 32.14 6.32 -11.25
C THR A 5 30.92 5.87 -10.46
N THR A 6 29.77 5.67 -11.10
CA THR A 6 28.52 5.26 -10.42
C THR A 6 28.20 3.77 -10.55
N LEU A 7 28.95 3.02 -11.39
CA LEU A 7 28.63 1.62 -11.72
C LEU A 7 28.57 0.71 -10.49
N GLN A 8 29.51 0.88 -9.55
CA GLN A 8 29.55 0.07 -8.32
C GLN A 8 28.27 0.24 -7.50
N LEU A 9 27.71 1.45 -7.47
CA LEU A 9 26.51 1.74 -6.69
C LEU A 9 25.31 0.92 -7.17
N TYR A 10 25.18 0.66 -8.48
CA TYR A 10 24.11 -0.20 -9.00
C TYR A 10 24.23 -1.67 -8.56
N TRP A 11 25.45 -2.17 -8.34
CA TRP A 11 25.66 -3.49 -7.78
C TRP A 11 25.27 -3.51 -6.30
N ASP A 12 25.62 -2.46 -5.57
CA ASP A 12 25.33 -2.34 -4.15
C ASP A 12 23.82 -2.14 -3.88
N LEU A 13 23.08 -1.54 -4.83
CA LEU A 13 21.60 -1.52 -4.80
C LEU A 13 20.98 -2.92 -4.81
N ALA A 14 21.69 -3.93 -5.31
CA ALA A 14 21.26 -5.33 -5.31
C ALA A 14 21.76 -6.13 -4.10
N SER A 15 22.44 -5.48 -3.14
CA SER A 15 22.94 -6.13 -1.93
C SER A 15 21.82 -6.74 -1.07
N PHE A 16 22.12 -7.83 -0.37
CA PHE A 16 21.22 -8.40 0.63
C PHE A 16 21.18 -7.58 1.92
N ASP A 17 22.18 -6.73 2.17
CA ASP A 17 22.21 -5.82 3.32
C ASP A 17 21.37 -4.57 3.03
N PRO A 18 20.29 -4.31 3.81
CA PRO A 18 19.50 -3.09 3.69
C PRO A 18 20.33 -1.81 3.87
N SER A 19 21.33 -1.81 4.75
CA SER A 19 22.17 -0.63 5.01
C SER A 19 23.03 -0.29 3.78
N ALA A 20 23.71 -1.29 3.22
CA ALA A 20 24.46 -1.14 1.98
C ALA A 20 23.59 -0.58 0.84
N ARG A 21 22.35 -1.08 0.67
CA ARG A 21 21.42 -0.58 -0.34
C ARG A 21 21.04 0.88 -0.12
N GLN A 22 20.77 1.28 1.12
CA GLN A 22 20.43 2.66 1.46
C GLN A 22 21.58 3.62 1.18
N ILE A 23 22.81 3.25 1.58
CA ILE A 23 24.02 4.04 1.34
C ILE A 23 24.28 4.19 -0.16
N ALA A 24 24.13 3.09 -0.92
CA ALA A 24 24.30 3.08 -2.36
C ALA A 24 23.26 3.97 -3.06
N ALA A 25 21.99 3.87 -2.67
CA ALA A 25 20.93 4.73 -3.20
C ALA A 25 21.25 6.20 -2.92
N HIS A 26 21.53 6.57 -1.66
CA HIS A 26 21.85 7.96 -1.31
C HIS A 26 23.05 8.51 -2.10
N SER A 27 24.13 7.74 -2.20
CA SER A 27 25.34 8.14 -2.91
C SER A 27 25.09 8.30 -4.41
N LEU A 28 24.30 7.40 -5.00
CA LEU A 28 23.94 7.45 -6.41
C LEU A 28 23.11 8.69 -6.71
N ILE A 29 22.06 8.94 -5.92
CA ILE A 29 21.17 10.08 -6.12
C ILE A 29 21.88 11.41 -5.93
N LYS A 30 22.73 11.53 -4.90
CA LYS A 30 23.55 12.73 -4.71
C LYS A 30 24.42 13.02 -5.94
N THR A 31 25.13 12.01 -6.44
CA THR A 31 26.02 12.14 -7.60
C THR A 31 25.23 12.50 -8.86
N LEU A 32 24.09 11.84 -9.11
CA LEU A 32 23.23 12.12 -10.26
C LEU A 32 22.61 13.52 -10.21
N ALA A 33 22.24 14.00 -9.02
CA ALA A 33 21.73 15.36 -8.83
C ALA A 33 22.79 16.41 -9.20
N GLU A 34 24.04 16.20 -8.78
CA GLU A 34 25.17 17.08 -9.13
C GLU A 34 25.42 17.07 -10.64
N PHE A 35 25.39 15.90 -11.28
CA PHE A 35 25.53 15.80 -12.74
C PHE A 35 24.40 16.49 -13.49
N GLN A 36 23.15 16.30 -13.06
CA GLN A 36 22.00 16.94 -13.68
C GLN A 36 22.08 18.46 -13.57
N LYS A 37 22.37 18.98 -12.37
CA LYS A 37 22.51 20.42 -12.13
C LYS A 37 23.59 21.05 -13.00
N ASN A 38 24.77 20.42 -13.08
CA ASN A 38 25.86 20.92 -13.91
C ASN A 38 25.50 20.90 -15.40
N HIS A 39 24.74 19.90 -15.85
CA HIS A 39 24.28 19.82 -17.24
C HIS A 39 23.25 20.91 -17.55
N GLU A 40 22.31 21.18 -16.65
CA GLU A 40 21.30 22.25 -16.80
C GLU A 40 21.91 23.66 -16.92
N GLU A 41 23.11 23.89 -16.39
CA GLU A 41 23.85 25.15 -16.59
C GLU A 41 24.30 25.33 -18.04
N THR A 42 24.40 24.25 -18.81
CA THR A 42 24.81 24.26 -20.22
C THR A 42 23.64 24.36 -21.21
N LEU A 43 22.40 24.17 -20.75
CA LEU A 43 21.21 24.19 -21.60
C LEU A 43 20.74 25.62 -21.87
N GLU A 44 20.43 25.90 -23.15
CA GLU A 44 19.86 27.19 -23.58
C GLU A 44 18.41 27.36 -23.09
N ASN A 45 17.62 26.28 -23.07
CA ASN A 45 16.24 26.26 -22.58
C ASN A 45 16.11 25.30 -21.39
N LYS A 46 15.85 25.85 -20.20
CA LYS A 46 15.71 25.08 -18.95
C LYS A 46 14.27 24.67 -18.63
N GLN A 47 13.30 25.06 -19.46
CA GLN A 47 11.88 24.80 -19.21
C GLN A 47 11.31 23.62 -20.00
N ASP A 48 12.12 22.98 -20.86
CA ASP A 48 11.64 21.85 -21.65
C ASP A 48 11.47 20.60 -20.78
N ILE A 49 10.33 19.93 -20.98
CA ILE A 49 9.99 18.69 -20.30
C ILE A 49 10.50 17.49 -21.11
N VAL A 50 11.05 16.51 -20.40
CA VAL A 50 11.52 15.23 -20.93
C VAL A 50 10.33 14.27 -21.03
N ASP A 51 9.73 14.23 -22.22
CA ASP A 51 8.55 13.40 -22.54
C ASP A 51 8.77 12.36 -23.65
N THR A 52 10.01 12.24 -24.16
CA THR A 52 10.44 11.18 -25.08
C THR A 52 11.85 10.70 -24.73
N GLU A 53 12.26 9.52 -25.22
CA GLU A 53 13.62 9.00 -25.01
C GLU A 53 14.69 9.90 -25.64
N GLU A 54 14.40 10.54 -26.77
CA GLU A 54 15.33 11.48 -27.41
C GLU A 54 15.54 12.72 -26.54
N LYS A 55 14.47 13.29 -26.00
CA LYS A 55 14.59 14.43 -25.06
C LYS A 55 15.30 14.06 -23.77
N LEU A 56 15.18 12.81 -23.32
CA LEU A 56 15.92 12.32 -22.16
C LEU A 56 17.44 12.39 -22.39
N ASP A 57 17.92 12.11 -23.60
CA ASP A 57 19.36 12.21 -23.91
C ASP A 57 19.81 13.64 -24.23
N LEU A 58 18.88 14.52 -24.60
CA LEU A 58 19.17 15.93 -24.93
C LEU A 58 19.14 16.86 -23.70
N LEU A 59 18.27 16.60 -22.72
CA LEU A 59 18.00 17.51 -21.60
C LEU A 59 18.50 16.99 -20.25
N CYS A 60 18.90 15.72 -20.16
CA CYS A 60 19.49 15.16 -18.96
C CYS A 60 20.97 14.84 -19.16
N ALA A 61 21.74 14.93 -18.08
CA ALA A 61 23.12 14.46 -18.09
C ALA A 61 23.18 12.98 -18.50
N SER A 62 24.21 12.56 -19.23
CA SER A 62 24.34 11.18 -19.75
C SER A 62 24.15 10.10 -18.68
N ASP A 63 24.68 10.34 -17.48
CA ASP A 63 24.56 9.44 -16.33
C ASP A 63 23.14 9.35 -15.78
N VAL A 64 22.37 10.44 -15.84
CA VAL A 64 20.96 10.49 -15.44
C VAL A 64 20.12 9.73 -16.44
N SER A 65 20.31 9.97 -17.74
CA SER A 65 19.62 9.26 -18.82
C SER A 65 19.93 7.76 -18.79
N TYR A 66 21.18 7.39 -18.45
CA TYR A 66 21.57 6.01 -18.18
C TYR A 66 20.87 5.46 -16.93
N ALA A 67 20.87 6.20 -15.82
CA ALA A 67 20.28 5.80 -14.56
C ALA A 67 18.79 5.48 -14.69
N VAL A 68 18.01 6.35 -15.32
CA VAL A 68 16.57 6.14 -15.56
C VAL A 68 16.32 4.80 -16.24
N ARG A 69 17.03 4.54 -17.35
CA ARG A 69 16.88 3.27 -18.09
C ARG A 69 17.38 2.08 -17.30
N ARG A 70 18.52 2.21 -16.60
CA ARG A 70 19.13 1.12 -15.84
C ARG A 70 18.27 0.72 -14.64
N LEU A 71 17.72 1.70 -13.93
CA LEU A 71 16.85 1.52 -12.79
C LEU A 71 15.54 0.85 -13.20
N LEU A 72 14.87 1.36 -14.25
CA LEU A 72 13.62 0.77 -14.76
C LEU A 72 13.81 -0.68 -15.22
N ARG A 73 14.87 -1.00 -15.96
CA ARG A 73 15.17 -2.38 -16.37
C ARG A 73 15.44 -3.32 -15.19
N GLY A 74 16.01 -2.80 -14.11
CA GLY A 74 16.32 -3.61 -12.93
C GLY A 74 15.11 -3.95 -12.04
N LEU A 75 13.96 -3.29 -12.23
CA LEU A 75 12.75 -3.53 -11.44
C LEU A 75 12.18 -4.95 -11.62
N ALA A 76 12.38 -5.54 -12.80
CA ALA A 76 11.95 -6.90 -13.09
C ALA A 76 13.03 -7.95 -12.78
N SER A 77 14.02 -7.62 -11.95
CA SER A 77 15.01 -8.59 -11.49
C SER A 77 14.36 -9.70 -10.67
N SER A 78 14.80 -10.95 -10.85
CA SER A 78 14.38 -12.08 -10.01
C SER A 78 14.85 -11.97 -8.54
N ARG A 79 15.83 -11.11 -8.26
CA ARG A 79 16.38 -10.90 -6.91
C ARG A 79 15.57 -9.84 -6.15
N GLN A 80 14.95 -10.24 -5.04
CA GLN A 80 14.13 -9.34 -4.21
C GLN A 80 14.89 -8.11 -3.71
N GLY A 81 16.15 -8.28 -3.26
CA GLY A 81 16.98 -7.17 -2.79
C GLY A 81 17.20 -6.10 -3.86
N ALA A 82 17.43 -6.53 -5.10
CA ALA A 82 17.58 -5.66 -6.27
C ALA A 82 16.29 -4.90 -6.58
N ARG A 83 15.12 -5.56 -6.60
CA ARG A 83 13.84 -4.87 -6.86
C ARG A 83 13.60 -3.71 -5.88
N GLN A 84 13.87 -3.95 -4.60
CA GLN A 84 13.73 -2.93 -3.55
C GLN A 84 14.74 -1.79 -3.70
N GLY A 85 16.03 -2.08 -3.91
CA GLY A 85 17.06 -1.04 -4.04
C GLY A 85 16.88 -0.21 -5.30
N PHE A 86 16.56 -0.85 -6.43
CA PHE A 86 16.30 -0.17 -7.70
C PHE A 86 15.02 0.68 -7.64
N SER A 87 13.95 0.20 -6.99
CA SER A 87 12.71 0.98 -6.82
C SER A 87 12.93 2.20 -5.91
N LEU A 88 13.71 2.06 -4.82
CA LEU A 88 14.06 3.19 -3.97
C LEU A 88 14.86 4.24 -4.73
N ALA A 89 15.94 3.84 -5.41
CA ALA A 89 16.75 4.76 -6.19
C ALA A 89 15.94 5.41 -7.34
N LEU A 90 15.06 4.67 -8.00
CA LEU A 90 14.18 5.25 -9.03
C LEU A 90 13.24 6.29 -8.44
N THR A 91 12.61 6.00 -7.30
CA THR A 91 11.70 6.93 -6.62
C THR A 91 12.40 8.24 -6.29
N GLU A 92 13.57 8.16 -5.67
CA GLU A 92 14.36 9.33 -5.29
C GLU A 92 14.84 10.11 -6.52
N LEU A 93 15.36 9.41 -7.55
CA LEU A 93 15.81 10.07 -8.79
C LEU A 93 14.67 10.84 -9.46
N LEU A 94 13.49 10.21 -9.57
CA LEU A 94 12.33 10.86 -10.13
C LEU A 94 11.93 12.05 -9.27
N ALA A 95 11.92 11.93 -7.94
CA ALA A 95 11.55 13.03 -7.05
C ALA A 95 12.47 14.26 -7.18
N ILE A 96 13.77 14.07 -7.45
CA ILE A 96 14.74 15.17 -7.58
C ILE A 96 14.88 15.74 -8.99
N VAL A 97 14.64 14.95 -10.05
CA VAL A 97 14.71 15.39 -11.45
C VAL A 97 13.29 15.63 -11.96
N ASP A 98 12.79 16.84 -11.74
CA ASP A 98 11.41 17.23 -12.01
C ASP A 98 11.05 17.30 -13.50
N ILE A 99 12.03 17.62 -14.36
CA ILE A 99 11.86 17.71 -15.82
C ILE A 99 11.46 16.38 -16.48
N ILE A 100 11.68 15.24 -15.82
CA ILE A 100 11.26 13.92 -16.32
C ILE A 100 9.75 13.76 -16.12
N SER A 101 9.02 13.63 -17.23
CA SER A 101 7.56 13.48 -17.20
C SER A 101 7.11 12.08 -16.79
N ALA A 102 5.90 11.98 -16.20
CA ALA A 102 5.26 10.70 -15.92
C ALA A 102 5.03 9.88 -17.20
N LYS A 103 4.65 10.56 -18.30
CA LYS A 103 4.47 9.96 -19.62
C LYS A 103 5.69 9.13 -20.07
N LEU A 104 6.89 9.72 -20.07
CA LEU A 104 8.11 9.01 -20.49
C LEU A 104 8.39 7.80 -19.58
N VAL A 105 8.29 7.99 -18.27
CA VAL A 105 8.56 6.90 -17.32
C VAL A 105 7.59 5.74 -17.53
N LEU A 106 6.30 6.04 -17.77
CA LEU A 106 5.30 5.02 -18.11
C LEU A 106 5.64 4.31 -19.42
N GLU A 107 6.01 5.02 -20.48
CA GLU A 107 6.41 4.42 -21.75
C GLU A 107 7.61 3.47 -21.59
N LEU A 108 8.66 3.92 -20.92
CA LEU A 108 9.85 3.12 -20.65
C LEU A 108 9.56 1.93 -19.75
N LEU A 109 8.79 2.12 -18.68
CA LEU A 109 8.34 1.04 -17.81
C LEU A 109 7.55 0.01 -18.62
N PHE A 110 6.67 0.48 -19.50
CA PHE A 110 5.79 -0.37 -20.34
C PHE A 110 6.59 -1.24 -21.27
N LYS A 111 7.57 -0.64 -21.94
CA LYS A 111 8.56 -1.30 -22.77
C LYS A 111 9.42 -2.32 -22.01
N TYR A 112 9.94 -1.98 -20.82
CA TYR A 112 10.88 -2.85 -20.10
C TYR A 112 10.23 -3.98 -19.31
N THR A 113 8.91 -3.96 -19.12
CA THR A 113 8.20 -5.05 -18.44
C THR A 113 7.03 -5.57 -19.28
N GLU A 114 7.18 -5.51 -20.60
CA GLU A 114 6.28 -6.17 -21.53
C GLU A 114 6.23 -7.68 -21.24
N ARG A 115 5.02 -8.26 -21.31
CA ARG A 115 4.80 -9.70 -21.11
C ARG A 115 4.51 -10.32 -22.47
N THR A 116 5.24 -11.36 -22.83
CA THR A 116 5.01 -12.13 -24.06
C THR A 116 4.50 -13.52 -23.73
N GLY A 117 3.74 -14.14 -24.65
CA GLY A 117 3.16 -15.48 -24.44
C GLY A 117 4.19 -16.61 -24.31
N SER A 118 5.46 -16.35 -24.62
CA SER A 118 6.56 -17.30 -24.49
C SER A 118 7.23 -17.32 -23.12
N MET A 119 6.86 -16.40 -22.22
CA MET A 119 7.50 -16.29 -20.90
C MET A 119 7.05 -17.40 -19.96
N SER A 120 7.98 -17.90 -19.15
CA SER A 120 7.66 -18.79 -18.05
C SER A 120 6.81 -18.09 -16.99
N GLY A 121 6.24 -18.88 -16.06
CA GLY A 121 5.47 -18.34 -14.94
C GLY A 121 6.29 -17.44 -14.01
N ASP A 122 7.56 -17.79 -13.76
CA ASP A 122 8.46 -17.00 -12.93
C ASP A 122 8.87 -15.69 -13.62
N GLU A 123 9.18 -15.72 -14.92
CA GLU A 123 9.49 -14.51 -15.68
C GLU A 123 8.28 -13.59 -15.79
N THR A 124 7.09 -14.14 -16.03
CA THR A 124 5.84 -13.37 -16.04
C THR A 124 5.61 -12.69 -14.69
N ARG A 125 5.86 -13.41 -13.58
CA ARG A 125 5.77 -12.86 -12.23
C ARG A 125 6.78 -11.73 -12.01
N ASP A 126 8.02 -11.91 -12.46
CA ASP A 126 9.05 -10.89 -12.32
C ASP A 126 8.72 -9.63 -13.14
N MET A 127 8.13 -9.75 -14.33
CA MET A 127 7.61 -8.62 -15.10
C MET A 127 6.46 -7.90 -14.40
N LEU A 128 5.53 -8.64 -13.80
CA LEU A 128 4.42 -8.06 -13.02
C LEU A 128 4.95 -7.29 -11.80
N PHE A 129 5.93 -7.85 -11.09
CA PHE A 129 6.58 -7.11 -10.00
C PHE A 129 7.32 -5.88 -10.51
N GLY A 130 8.04 -5.98 -11.62
CA GLY A 130 8.71 -4.83 -12.23
C GLY A 130 7.73 -3.70 -12.58
N ARG A 131 6.61 -4.04 -13.21
CA ARG A 131 5.50 -3.10 -13.51
C ARG A 131 4.99 -2.46 -12.22
N LEU A 132 4.66 -3.25 -11.21
CA LEU A 132 4.12 -2.75 -9.94
C LEU A 132 5.10 -1.82 -9.22
N PHE A 133 6.38 -2.20 -9.06
CA PHE A 133 7.39 -1.37 -8.41
C PHE A 133 7.63 -0.06 -9.18
N GLY A 134 7.55 -0.08 -10.52
CA GLY A 134 7.65 1.13 -11.33
C GLY A 134 6.48 2.08 -11.09
N LEU A 135 5.24 1.56 -11.11
CA LEU A 135 4.06 2.36 -10.80
C LEU A 135 4.10 2.91 -9.37
N MET A 136 4.52 2.10 -8.39
CA MET A 136 4.76 2.56 -7.01
C MET A 136 5.76 3.71 -6.96
N SER A 137 6.86 3.62 -7.72
CA SER A 137 7.91 4.64 -7.74
C SER A 137 7.39 5.97 -8.33
N ILE A 138 6.57 5.91 -9.39
CA ILE A 138 5.93 7.10 -9.99
C ILE A 138 5.02 7.81 -8.95
N VAL A 139 4.20 7.05 -8.23
CA VAL A 139 3.30 7.59 -7.20
C VAL A 139 4.08 8.14 -6.02
N ALA A 140 5.04 7.39 -5.51
CA ALA A 140 5.84 7.77 -4.34
C ALA A 140 6.73 8.99 -4.61
N ALA A 141 7.21 9.16 -5.85
CA ALA A 141 7.97 10.34 -6.28
C ALA A 141 7.10 11.60 -6.48
N GLY A 142 5.80 11.53 -6.24
CA GLY A 142 4.87 12.65 -6.37
C GLY A 142 4.65 13.11 -7.81
N MET A 143 4.95 12.27 -8.81
CA MET A 143 4.84 12.66 -10.22
C MET A 143 3.41 13.04 -10.64
N ILE A 144 2.40 12.50 -9.95
CA ILE A 144 0.99 12.82 -10.20
C ILE A 144 0.69 14.32 -10.02
N ALA A 145 1.36 14.98 -9.08
CA ALA A 145 1.13 16.38 -8.77
C ALA A 145 1.91 17.35 -9.67
N ARG A 146 2.66 16.87 -10.66
CA ARG A 146 3.44 17.72 -11.57
C ARG A 146 2.55 18.36 -12.62
N ASP A 147 2.87 19.59 -13.00
CA ASP A 147 2.18 20.32 -14.08
C ASP A 147 2.30 19.61 -15.43
N SER A 148 3.39 18.85 -15.63
CA SER A 148 3.65 18.05 -16.83
C SER A 148 2.81 16.78 -16.93
N THR A 149 2.07 16.41 -15.88
CA THR A 149 1.28 15.17 -15.84
C THR A 149 -0.14 15.43 -16.32
N PHE A 150 -0.61 14.59 -17.24
CA PHE A 150 -1.95 14.68 -17.80
C PHE A 150 -2.87 13.62 -17.19
N THR A 151 -4.20 13.82 -17.32
CA THR A 151 -5.18 12.87 -16.78
C THR A 151 -5.02 11.49 -17.41
N GLU A 152 -4.63 11.43 -18.68
CA GLU A 152 -4.38 10.22 -19.45
C GLU A 152 -3.23 9.39 -18.84
N ASP A 153 -2.17 10.04 -18.34
CA ASP A 153 -1.06 9.35 -17.67
C ASP A 153 -1.54 8.68 -16.38
N ILE A 154 -2.37 9.38 -15.60
CA ILE A 154 -2.94 8.88 -14.34
C ILE A 154 -3.91 7.73 -14.61
N ILE A 155 -4.74 7.83 -15.65
CA ILE A 155 -5.65 6.76 -16.07
C ILE A 155 -4.86 5.51 -16.48
N ARG A 156 -3.76 5.66 -17.23
CA ARG A 156 -2.89 4.52 -17.60
C ARG A 156 -2.32 3.80 -16.37
N ILE A 157 -1.97 4.53 -15.30
CA ILE A 157 -1.54 3.94 -14.02
C ILE A 157 -2.66 3.08 -13.43
N ILE A 158 -3.87 3.63 -13.33
CA ILE A 158 -5.03 2.96 -12.72
C ILE A 158 -5.44 1.72 -13.51
N GLU A 159 -5.47 1.81 -14.85
CA GLU A 159 -5.80 0.68 -15.72
C GLU A 159 -4.80 -0.47 -15.57
N ASN A 160 -3.50 -0.17 -15.49
CA ASN A 160 -2.48 -1.20 -15.28
C ASN A 160 -2.56 -1.82 -13.88
N LEU A 161 -2.83 -1.03 -12.84
CA LEU A 161 -3.06 -1.55 -11.49
C LEU A 161 -4.28 -2.48 -11.45
N HIS A 162 -5.36 -2.11 -12.14
CA HIS A 162 -6.58 -2.93 -12.22
C HIS A 162 -6.33 -4.24 -12.98
N GLU A 163 -5.64 -4.17 -14.12
CA GLU A 163 -5.27 -5.35 -14.90
C GLU A 163 -4.46 -6.35 -14.06
N MET A 164 -3.47 -5.86 -13.30
CA MET A 164 -2.66 -6.71 -12.41
C MET A 164 -3.48 -7.30 -11.25
N ALA A 165 -4.32 -6.48 -10.61
CA ALA A 165 -5.17 -6.89 -9.49
C ALA A 165 -6.16 -8.00 -9.90
N THR A 166 -6.69 -7.93 -11.12
CA THR A 166 -7.64 -8.93 -11.65
C THR A 166 -6.95 -10.15 -12.23
N THR A 167 -5.70 -10.02 -12.69
CA THR A 167 -4.94 -11.15 -13.26
C THR A 167 -4.38 -12.08 -12.18
N LYS A 168 -3.88 -11.54 -11.06
CA LYS A 168 -3.27 -12.33 -9.98
C LYS A 168 -3.75 -11.83 -8.61
N SER A 169 -4.45 -12.69 -7.88
CA SER A 169 -5.03 -12.38 -6.55
C SER A 169 -4.00 -11.86 -5.54
N TYR A 170 -2.77 -12.39 -5.53
CA TYR A 170 -1.72 -11.93 -4.62
C TYR A 170 -1.24 -10.49 -4.88
N LEU A 171 -1.59 -9.90 -6.02
CA LEU A 171 -1.32 -8.49 -6.35
C LEU A 171 -2.48 -7.56 -6.01
N ALA A 172 -3.67 -8.10 -5.70
CA ALA A 172 -4.88 -7.29 -5.54
C ALA A 172 -4.75 -6.23 -4.44
N GLU A 173 -4.40 -6.63 -3.21
CA GLU A 173 -4.27 -5.69 -2.08
C GLU A 173 -3.23 -4.60 -2.37
N VAL A 174 -2.05 -4.98 -2.85
CA VAL A 174 -0.99 -4.00 -3.11
C VAL A 174 -1.40 -3.03 -4.23
N CYS A 175 -2.12 -3.48 -5.27
CA CYS A 175 -2.63 -2.58 -6.31
C CYS A 175 -3.64 -1.57 -5.75
N HIS A 176 -4.58 -2.01 -4.90
CA HIS A 176 -5.50 -1.10 -4.20
C HIS A 176 -4.74 -0.12 -3.31
N HIS A 177 -3.70 -0.58 -2.61
CA HIS A 177 -2.86 0.27 -1.79
C HIS A 177 -2.16 1.37 -2.61
N VAL A 178 -1.66 1.04 -3.81
CA VAL A 178 -1.09 2.07 -4.70
C VAL A 178 -2.15 3.10 -5.08
N VAL A 179 -3.37 2.67 -5.47
CA VAL A 179 -4.48 3.61 -5.77
C VAL A 179 -4.79 4.51 -4.57
N ILE A 180 -4.84 3.97 -3.35
CA ILE A 180 -5.07 4.74 -2.12
C ILE A 180 -3.95 5.78 -1.89
N ASN A 181 -2.72 5.46 -2.23
CA ASN A 181 -1.56 6.35 -2.10
C ASN A 181 -1.52 7.43 -3.18
N MET A 182 -2.23 7.26 -4.29
CA MET A 182 -2.40 8.30 -5.31
C MET A 182 -3.37 9.41 -4.86
N LEU A 183 -4.37 9.08 -4.05
CA LEU A 183 -5.47 10.00 -3.70
C LEU A 183 -5.03 11.38 -3.18
N PRO A 184 -4.02 11.51 -2.29
CA PRO A 184 -3.57 12.82 -1.83
C PRO A 184 -3.07 13.74 -2.95
N TYR A 185 -2.47 13.17 -4.00
CA TYR A 185 -1.97 13.94 -5.14
C TYR A 185 -3.07 14.35 -6.12
N LEU A 186 -4.28 13.79 -6.00
CA LEU A 186 -5.43 14.14 -6.82
C LEU A 186 -6.27 15.25 -6.19
N LYS A 187 -6.18 15.40 -4.86
CA LYS A 187 -7.00 16.34 -4.11
C LYS A 187 -6.84 17.76 -4.66
N ASP A 188 -7.97 18.42 -4.92
CA ASP A 188 -8.05 19.80 -5.39
C ASP A 188 -7.34 20.05 -6.75
N THR A 189 -7.09 18.99 -7.53
CA THR A 189 -6.50 19.09 -8.87
C THR A 189 -7.53 19.00 -9.98
N LYS A 190 -7.16 19.45 -11.18
CA LYS A 190 -7.95 19.27 -12.42
C LYS A 190 -8.22 17.80 -12.77
N HIS A 191 -7.46 16.87 -12.20
CA HIS A 191 -7.56 15.43 -12.49
C HIS A 191 -8.60 14.73 -11.60
N GLN A 192 -8.94 15.29 -10.43
CA GLN A 192 -9.69 14.61 -9.37
C GLN A 192 -10.95 13.91 -9.87
N THR A 193 -11.83 14.63 -10.56
CA THR A 193 -13.15 14.13 -10.96
C THR A 193 -13.04 12.94 -11.91
N GLN A 194 -12.31 13.11 -13.02
CA GLN A 194 -12.19 12.06 -14.03
C GLN A 194 -11.44 10.85 -13.49
N THR A 195 -10.39 11.07 -12.67
CA THR A 195 -9.65 9.98 -12.04
C THR A 195 -10.50 9.24 -11.00
N ALA A 196 -11.30 9.94 -10.19
CA ALA A 196 -12.20 9.32 -9.22
C ALA A 196 -13.28 8.46 -9.91
N GLU A 197 -13.85 8.93 -11.02
CA GLU A 197 -14.79 8.13 -11.82
C GLU A 197 -14.12 6.87 -12.36
N LYS A 198 -12.88 6.97 -12.87
CA LYS A 198 -12.15 5.81 -13.39
C LYS A 198 -11.80 4.80 -12.28
N ILE A 199 -11.44 5.27 -11.08
CA ILE A 199 -11.24 4.42 -9.91
C ILE A 199 -12.54 3.69 -9.55
N LYS A 200 -13.68 4.40 -9.56
CA LYS A 200 -14.98 3.78 -9.27
C LYS A 200 -15.34 2.71 -10.31
N GLU A 201 -15.15 3.02 -11.59
CA GLU A 201 -15.40 2.10 -12.71
C GLU A 201 -14.62 0.78 -12.55
N LEU A 202 -13.32 0.87 -12.23
CA LEU A 202 -12.43 -0.30 -12.25
C LEU A 202 -12.31 -1.02 -10.90
N PHE A 203 -12.27 -0.30 -9.78
CA PHE A 203 -12.01 -0.89 -8.46
C PHE A 203 -13.27 -1.00 -7.60
N LEU A 204 -14.29 -0.17 -7.84
CA LEU A 204 -15.50 -0.08 -7.02
C LEU A 204 -16.79 -0.28 -7.83
N ASN A 205 -16.76 -1.20 -8.81
CA ASN A 205 -17.95 -1.50 -9.61
C ASN A 205 -19.01 -2.19 -8.74
N GLY A 206 -20.05 -1.44 -8.38
CA GLY A 206 -21.14 -1.90 -7.52
C GLY A 206 -20.90 -1.70 -6.02
N PRO A 207 -21.74 -2.32 -5.18
CA PRO A 207 -21.64 -2.19 -3.73
C PRO A 207 -20.34 -2.79 -3.15
N ILE A 208 -19.84 -2.22 -2.07
CA ILE A 208 -18.66 -2.72 -1.35
C ILE A 208 -18.90 -4.18 -0.96
N SER A 209 -18.00 -5.06 -1.40
CA SER A 209 -18.14 -6.51 -1.27
C SER A 209 -16.95 -7.20 -0.61
N ASN A 210 -15.78 -6.55 -0.54
CA ASN A 210 -14.57 -7.12 0.02
C ASN A 210 -13.72 -6.06 0.76
N VAL A 211 -12.68 -6.54 1.43
CA VAL A 211 -11.83 -5.74 2.32
C VAL A 211 -10.97 -4.70 1.57
N ASP A 212 -10.54 -5.02 0.34
CA ASP A 212 -9.77 -4.11 -0.50
C ASP A 212 -10.62 -2.90 -0.94
N GLN A 213 -11.84 -3.17 -1.40
CA GLN A 213 -12.83 -2.15 -1.76
C GLN A 213 -13.21 -1.27 -0.58
N LEU A 214 -13.42 -1.89 0.60
CA LEU A 214 -13.67 -1.15 1.83
C LEU A 214 -12.53 -0.19 2.14
N ASN A 215 -11.28 -0.65 2.07
CA ASN A 215 -10.10 0.18 2.34
C ASN A 215 -9.98 1.34 1.34
N LEU A 216 -10.26 1.09 0.07
CA LEU A 216 -10.27 2.12 -0.95
C LEU A 216 -11.35 3.17 -0.70
N VAL A 217 -12.57 2.75 -0.34
CA VAL A 217 -13.66 3.67 0.01
C VAL A 217 -13.32 4.51 1.26
N VAL A 218 -12.74 3.89 2.30
CA VAL A 218 -12.22 4.62 3.46
C VAL A 218 -11.18 5.66 3.01
N GLY A 219 -10.27 5.27 2.11
CA GLY A 219 -9.26 6.16 1.54
C GLY A 219 -9.88 7.36 0.80
N ILE A 220 -10.87 7.12 -0.06
CA ILE A 220 -11.58 8.17 -0.80
C ILE A 220 -12.29 9.12 0.15
N GLN A 221 -13.09 8.62 1.10
CA GLN A 221 -13.82 9.46 2.06
C GLN A 221 -12.91 10.33 2.94
N ARG A 222 -11.68 9.86 3.23
CA ARG A 222 -10.72 10.61 4.06
C ARG A 222 -9.87 11.60 3.29
N LYS A 223 -9.59 11.34 2.02
CA LYS A 223 -8.55 12.06 1.26
C LYS A 223 -9.12 12.93 0.13
N LEU A 224 -10.30 12.60 -0.39
CA LEU A 224 -10.94 13.34 -1.47
C LEU A 224 -12.25 13.95 -0.98
N ASP A 225 -12.52 15.17 -1.45
CA ASP A 225 -13.77 15.87 -1.21
C ASP A 225 -14.72 15.68 -2.42
N ASN A 226 -16.03 15.72 -2.20
CA ASN A 226 -17.06 15.73 -3.25
C ASN A 226 -17.09 14.52 -4.21
N VAL A 227 -16.64 13.33 -3.76
CA VAL A 227 -16.80 12.09 -4.54
C VAL A 227 -18.09 11.38 -4.12
N ASP A 228 -19.03 11.21 -5.06
CA ASP A 228 -20.25 10.44 -4.81
C ASP A 228 -19.94 8.93 -4.76
N LEU A 229 -20.29 8.33 -3.62
CA LEU A 229 -20.13 6.91 -3.31
C LEU A 229 -21.47 6.22 -3.02
N SER A 230 -22.60 6.87 -3.33
CA SER A 230 -23.94 6.35 -3.07
C SER A 230 -24.17 4.94 -3.64
N ALA A 231 -23.63 4.65 -4.83
CA ALA A 231 -23.71 3.33 -5.45
C ALA A 231 -22.95 2.25 -4.65
N GLN A 232 -21.77 2.59 -4.12
CA GLN A 232 -20.94 1.69 -3.32
C GLN A 232 -21.61 1.36 -1.97
N PHE A 233 -22.36 2.31 -1.42
CA PHE A 233 -23.12 2.14 -0.18
C PHE A 233 -24.57 1.67 -0.38
N ALA A 234 -24.99 1.26 -1.60
CA ALA A 234 -26.38 0.90 -1.87
C ALA A 234 -26.94 -0.26 -1.01
N LYS A 235 -26.07 -1.14 -0.49
CA LYS A 235 -26.43 -2.23 0.44
C LYS A 235 -26.23 -1.87 1.92
N TRP A 236 -25.67 -0.70 2.21
CA TRP A 236 -25.36 -0.21 3.55
C TRP A 236 -26.50 0.67 4.07
N LYS A 237 -26.58 0.86 5.38
CA LYS A 237 -27.64 1.67 6.01
C LYS A 237 -27.26 3.16 6.08
N SER A 238 -25.98 3.45 5.99
CA SER A 238 -25.39 4.78 6.09
C SER A 238 -24.11 4.82 5.25
N THR A 239 -23.77 6.00 4.72
CA THR A 239 -22.47 6.24 4.07
C THR A 239 -21.34 6.40 5.11
N THR A 240 -21.69 6.57 6.39
CA THR A 240 -20.72 6.53 7.49
C THR A 240 -20.35 5.08 7.77
N ILE A 241 -19.14 4.66 7.40
CA ILE A 241 -18.69 3.25 7.48
C ILE A 241 -18.84 2.67 8.89
N LEU A 242 -18.48 3.46 9.91
CA LEU A 242 -18.53 3.05 11.32
C LEU A 242 -19.89 3.30 11.98
N ASP A 243 -20.95 3.60 11.24
CA ASP A 243 -22.30 3.72 11.77
C ASP A 243 -22.74 2.43 12.49
N PRO A 244 -23.38 2.49 13.67
CA PRO A 244 -23.88 1.30 14.37
C PRO A 244 -24.69 0.35 13.48
N ALA A 245 -25.51 0.89 12.56
CA ALA A 245 -26.34 0.11 11.65
C ALA A 245 -25.53 -0.65 10.58
N ASN A 246 -24.27 -0.25 10.35
CA ASN A 246 -23.37 -0.87 9.39
C ASN A 246 -22.47 -1.96 10.00
N LEU A 247 -22.39 -2.08 11.34
CA LEU A 247 -21.45 -2.98 12.02
C LEU A 247 -21.54 -4.45 11.58
N ASN A 248 -22.75 -4.94 11.29
CA ASN A 248 -22.94 -6.31 10.80
C ASN A 248 -22.32 -6.52 9.41
N ILE A 249 -22.54 -5.58 8.49
CA ILE A 249 -21.98 -5.64 7.13
C ILE A 249 -20.45 -5.48 7.20
N LEU A 250 -19.99 -4.50 7.98
CA LEU A 250 -18.58 -4.23 8.20
C LEU A 250 -17.84 -5.45 8.76
N SER A 251 -18.37 -6.06 9.82
CA SER A 251 -17.75 -7.23 10.46
C SER A 251 -17.71 -8.43 9.52
N ASN A 252 -18.70 -8.59 8.65
CA ASN A 252 -18.69 -9.67 7.65
C ASN A 252 -17.63 -9.45 6.56
N ILE A 253 -17.41 -8.21 6.11
CA ILE A 253 -16.35 -7.90 5.15
C ILE A 253 -14.96 -8.12 5.78
N LEU A 254 -14.79 -7.70 7.03
CA LEU A 254 -13.54 -7.84 7.78
C LEU A 254 -13.17 -9.29 8.12
N LYS A 255 -14.07 -10.27 7.90
CA LYS A 255 -13.72 -11.70 7.98
C LYS A 255 -12.82 -12.15 6.84
N GLU A 256 -12.79 -11.40 5.73
CA GLU A 256 -12.06 -11.75 4.51
C GLU A 256 -12.45 -13.12 3.94
N ILE A 257 -13.70 -13.54 4.16
CA ILE A 257 -14.25 -14.78 3.61
C ILE A 257 -14.99 -14.45 2.32
N PRO A 258 -14.57 -15.00 1.15
CA PRO A 258 -15.33 -14.85 -0.08
C PRO A 258 -16.75 -15.40 0.09
N SER A 259 -17.75 -14.73 -0.50
CA SER A 259 -19.17 -15.03 -0.26
C SER A 259 -19.57 -16.48 -0.54
N ASP A 260 -18.84 -17.19 -1.41
CA ASP A 260 -19.11 -18.58 -1.82
C ASP A 260 -18.11 -19.60 -1.25
N THR A 261 -17.26 -19.19 -0.31
CA THR A 261 -16.21 -20.05 0.26
C THR A 261 -16.52 -20.41 1.69
N GLN A 262 -16.46 -21.71 2.00
CA GLN A 262 -16.52 -22.17 3.38
C GLN A 262 -15.27 -21.68 4.11
N GLU A 263 -15.43 -21.19 5.34
CA GLU A 263 -14.33 -20.62 6.11
C GLU A 263 -13.10 -21.53 6.24
N ALA A 264 -13.32 -22.84 6.37
CA ALA A 264 -12.23 -23.83 6.47
C ALA A 264 -11.37 -23.93 5.20
N LEU A 265 -11.87 -23.44 4.06
CA LEU A 265 -11.22 -23.46 2.75
C LEU A 265 -10.73 -22.06 2.33
N ALA A 266 -10.98 -21.03 3.15
CA ALA A 266 -10.50 -19.68 2.85
C ALA A 266 -8.99 -19.61 3.07
N ASP A 267 -8.26 -19.27 2.01
CA ASP A 267 -6.84 -18.92 2.13
C ASP A 267 -6.70 -17.71 3.05
N TRP A 268 -5.74 -17.76 3.97
CA TRP A 268 -5.43 -16.66 4.88
C TRP A 268 -3.92 -16.44 4.94
N LYS A 269 -3.53 -15.23 5.33
CA LYS A 269 -2.12 -14.85 5.51
C LYS A 269 -1.88 -14.28 6.91
N PRO A 270 -0.67 -14.42 7.48
CA PRO A 270 -0.38 -13.91 8.83
C PRO A 270 -0.49 -12.40 8.99
N GLN A 271 -0.46 -11.64 7.89
CA GLN A 271 -0.54 -10.18 7.92
C GLN A 271 -2.00 -9.74 7.99
N LEU A 272 -2.32 -8.87 8.96
CA LEU A 272 -3.57 -8.13 8.97
C LEU A 272 -3.66 -7.24 7.72
N HIS A 273 -4.84 -7.20 7.12
CA HIS A 273 -5.12 -6.26 6.03
C HIS A 273 -4.99 -4.81 6.50
N SER A 274 -4.46 -3.94 5.64
CA SER A 274 -4.16 -2.55 6.00
C SER A 274 -5.40 -1.69 6.34
N VAL A 275 -6.62 -2.17 6.06
CA VAL A 275 -7.88 -1.48 6.40
C VAL A 275 -8.09 -1.26 7.90
N TRP A 276 -7.49 -2.10 8.74
CA TRP A 276 -7.66 -1.99 10.20
C TRP A 276 -7.09 -0.70 10.75
N ASP A 277 -5.97 -0.22 10.21
CA ASP A 277 -5.33 1.00 10.68
C ASP A 277 -6.21 2.25 10.53
N PRO A 278 -6.79 2.57 9.36
CA PRO A 278 -7.66 3.73 9.24
C PRO A 278 -8.97 3.56 10.01
N LEU A 279 -9.55 2.36 10.10
CA LEU A 279 -10.78 2.14 10.89
C LEU A 279 -10.54 2.36 12.39
N LEU A 280 -9.46 1.77 12.94
CA LEU A 280 -9.11 1.91 14.36
C LEU A 280 -8.67 3.33 14.69
N SER A 281 -7.98 4.03 13.77
CA SER A 281 -7.46 5.38 14.02
C SER A 281 -8.54 6.36 14.50
N VAL A 282 -9.77 6.22 13.99
CA VAL A 282 -10.92 7.07 14.34
C VAL A 282 -11.20 7.06 15.84
N TYR A 283 -11.07 5.91 16.51
CA TYR A 283 -11.36 5.76 17.94
C TYR A 283 -10.30 6.34 18.87
N PHE A 284 -9.13 6.69 18.32
CA PHE A 284 -8.01 7.28 19.05
C PHE A 284 -7.82 8.77 18.75
N GLU A 285 -8.65 9.34 17.87
CA GLU A 285 -8.65 10.77 17.59
C GLU A 285 -9.30 11.56 18.73
N LYS A 286 -8.75 12.74 19.04
CA LYS A 286 -9.29 13.63 20.10
C LYS A 286 -10.73 14.03 19.84
N LYS A 287 -11.13 14.15 18.57
CA LYS A 287 -12.47 14.52 18.15
C LYS A 287 -12.98 13.48 17.17
N GLN A 288 -13.74 12.53 17.71
CA GLN A 288 -14.37 11.51 16.90
C GLN A 288 -15.49 12.10 16.02
N PRO A 289 -15.70 11.57 14.81
CA PRO A 289 -16.87 11.88 14.00
C PRO A 289 -18.17 11.63 14.76
N LYS A 290 -19.23 12.37 14.42
CA LYS A 290 -20.57 12.08 14.93
C LYS A 290 -21.15 10.86 14.22
N GLN A 291 -22.11 10.19 14.86
CA GLN A 291 -22.87 9.07 14.28
C GLN A 291 -22.04 7.83 13.94
N ILE A 292 -20.90 7.64 14.62
CA ILE A 292 -20.19 6.35 14.61
C ILE A 292 -20.59 5.53 15.84
N ALA A 293 -20.44 4.23 15.73
CA ALA A 293 -20.53 3.31 16.86
C ALA A 293 -19.51 3.67 17.94
N SER A 294 -19.80 3.32 19.18
CA SER A 294 -18.80 3.37 20.24
C SER A 294 -17.67 2.38 19.93
N PHE A 295 -16.48 2.63 20.51
CA PHE A 295 -15.37 1.69 20.41
C PHE A 295 -15.77 0.28 20.88
N GLN A 296 -16.57 0.18 21.95
CA GLN A 296 -17.05 -1.10 22.47
C GLN A 296 -17.92 -1.84 21.47
N GLU A 297 -18.93 -1.19 20.88
CA GLU A 297 -19.81 -1.81 19.89
C GLU A 297 -19.03 -2.31 18.68
N PHE A 298 -18.11 -1.50 18.17
CA PHE A 298 -17.22 -1.89 17.09
C PHE A 298 -16.32 -3.06 17.48
N TRP A 299 -15.65 -2.99 18.64
CA TRP A 299 -14.73 -4.04 19.09
C TRP A 299 -15.46 -5.36 19.29
N THR A 300 -16.63 -5.33 19.94
CA THR A 300 -17.46 -6.52 20.14
C THR A 300 -17.91 -7.12 18.81
N ALA A 301 -18.39 -6.32 17.86
CA ALA A 301 -18.89 -6.84 16.57
C ALA A 301 -17.75 -7.34 15.66
N ALA A 302 -16.74 -6.51 15.43
CA ALA A 302 -15.70 -6.74 14.42
C ALA A 302 -14.53 -7.58 14.93
N VAL A 303 -14.28 -7.61 16.25
CA VAL A 303 -13.15 -8.35 16.83
C VAL A 303 -13.62 -9.51 17.69
N ASP A 304 -14.39 -9.26 18.76
CA ASP A 304 -14.73 -10.33 19.71
C ASP A 304 -15.63 -11.41 19.11
N ASN A 305 -16.74 -11.00 18.49
CA ASN A 305 -17.72 -11.91 17.86
C ASN A 305 -17.29 -12.41 16.48
N THR A 306 -16.17 -11.92 15.97
CA THR A 306 -15.70 -12.24 14.61
C THR A 306 -14.37 -12.97 14.64
N MET A 307 -13.33 -12.39 15.24
CA MET A 307 -11.98 -12.96 15.29
C MET A 307 -11.84 -14.00 16.41
N PHE A 308 -12.52 -13.80 17.53
CA PHE A 308 -12.50 -14.72 18.67
C PHE A 308 -13.76 -15.58 18.80
N ASP A 309 -14.63 -15.59 17.79
CA ASP A 309 -15.78 -16.51 17.77
C ASP A 309 -15.33 -17.96 18.03
N ILE A 310 -16.19 -18.73 18.70
CA ILE A 310 -15.85 -20.11 19.07
C ILE A 310 -15.48 -20.94 17.84
N ASN A 311 -16.16 -20.71 16.71
CA ASN A 311 -15.95 -21.39 15.44
C ASN A 311 -14.91 -20.71 14.55
N ALA A 312 -14.30 -19.60 15.00
CA ALA A 312 -13.28 -18.92 14.21
C ALA A 312 -12.03 -19.79 14.01
N SER A 313 -11.55 -19.78 12.76
CA SER A 313 -10.30 -20.45 12.37
C SER A 313 -9.10 -19.97 13.20
N HIS A 314 -8.02 -20.76 13.18
CA HIS A 314 -6.77 -20.34 13.83
C HIS A 314 -6.22 -19.04 13.23
N GLY A 315 -6.38 -18.83 11.92
CA GLY A 315 -5.96 -17.60 11.26
C GLY A 315 -6.72 -16.37 11.76
N ARG A 316 -8.04 -16.45 11.89
CA ARG A 316 -8.85 -15.35 12.43
C ARG A 316 -8.52 -15.05 13.88
N LYS A 317 -8.34 -16.08 14.72
CA LYS A 317 -7.91 -15.90 16.11
C LYS A 317 -6.49 -15.30 16.21
N TYR A 318 -5.59 -15.66 15.29
CA TYR A 318 -4.26 -15.05 15.19
C TYR A 318 -4.34 -13.56 14.85
N TRP A 319 -5.16 -13.17 13.88
CA TRP A 319 -5.47 -11.75 13.60
C TRP A 319 -6.08 -11.04 14.80
N GLY A 320 -6.98 -11.69 15.54
CA GLY A 320 -7.52 -11.18 16.80
C GLY A 320 -6.42 -10.82 17.81
N PHE A 321 -5.42 -11.69 18.00
CA PHE A 321 -4.27 -11.41 18.87
C PHE A 321 -3.46 -10.21 18.37
N GLN A 322 -3.20 -10.13 17.07
CA GLN A 322 -2.51 -8.97 16.48
C GLN A 322 -3.29 -7.66 16.64
N LEU A 323 -4.63 -7.71 16.57
CA LEU A 323 -5.48 -6.54 16.80
C LEU A 323 -5.42 -6.07 18.25
N VAL A 324 -5.46 -6.99 19.21
CA VAL A 324 -5.26 -6.68 20.64
C VAL A 324 -3.91 -6.00 20.85
N GLU A 325 -2.83 -6.58 20.33
CA GLU A 325 -1.48 -6.01 20.41
C GLU A 325 -1.38 -4.62 19.77
N LYS A 326 -2.04 -4.43 18.62
CA LYS A 326 -2.05 -3.15 17.89
C LYS A 326 -2.74 -2.02 18.66
N VAL A 327 -3.78 -2.32 19.45
CA VAL A 327 -4.54 -1.27 20.16
C VAL A 327 -4.03 -1.02 21.58
N LEU A 328 -3.39 -1.99 22.24
CA LEU A 328 -3.03 -1.91 23.67
C LEU A 328 -2.33 -0.59 24.08
N ARG A 329 -1.36 -0.13 23.30
CA ARG A 329 -0.61 1.12 23.57
C ARG A 329 -1.34 2.42 23.23
N ARG A 330 -2.54 2.33 22.66
CA ARG A 330 -3.31 3.47 22.13
C ARG A 330 -4.62 3.70 22.89
N LEU A 331 -5.03 2.75 23.72
CA LEU A 331 -6.29 2.81 24.47
C LEU A 331 -6.19 3.81 25.62
N SER A 332 -7.27 4.57 25.83
CA SER A 332 -7.43 5.34 27.06
C SER A 332 -7.70 4.42 28.27
N PRO A 333 -7.56 4.91 29.52
CA PRO A 333 -7.92 4.14 30.70
C PRO A 333 -9.36 3.60 30.68
N GLU A 334 -10.29 4.33 30.07
CA GLU A 334 -11.70 3.94 29.93
C GLU A 334 -11.89 2.88 28.85
N GLN A 335 -11.07 2.89 27.79
CA GLN A 335 -11.13 1.92 26.70
C GLN A 335 -10.41 0.61 27.03
N MET A 336 -9.39 0.65 27.89
CA MET A 336 -8.54 -0.50 28.23
C MET A 336 -9.35 -1.74 28.68
N PRO A 337 -10.34 -1.62 29.60
CA PRO A 337 -11.13 -2.79 30.01
C PRO A 337 -11.99 -3.38 28.87
N LEU A 338 -12.33 -2.57 27.86
CA LEU A 338 -13.28 -2.94 26.81
C LEU A 338 -12.73 -3.97 25.83
N ILE A 339 -11.40 -4.13 25.75
CA ILE A 339 -10.78 -5.14 24.88
C ILE A 339 -10.66 -6.52 25.55
N PHE A 340 -10.79 -6.61 26.88
CA PHE A 340 -10.73 -7.85 27.65
C PHE A 340 -12.09 -8.58 27.65
N THR A 341 -12.61 -8.81 26.45
CA THR A 341 -13.92 -9.40 26.20
C THR A 341 -13.96 -10.91 26.50
N ALA A 342 -15.16 -11.46 26.67
CA ALA A 342 -15.34 -12.84 27.10
C ALA A 342 -14.74 -13.87 26.11
N ASN A 343 -14.91 -13.68 24.80
CA ASN A 343 -14.38 -14.62 23.81
C ASN A 343 -12.86 -14.49 23.65
N PHE A 344 -12.34 -13.26 23.68
CA PHE A 344 -10.90 -13.03 23.77
C PHE A 344 -10.30 -13.73 24.99
N MET A 345 -10.80 -13.45 26.20
CA MET A 345 -10.25 -14.02 27.44
C MET A 345 -10.29 -15.54 27.44
N ARG A 346 -11.41 -16.15 26.99
CA ARG A 346 -11.52 -17.60 26.83
C ARG A 346 -10.47 -18.15 25.87
N THR A 347 -10.32 -17.52 24.70
CA THR A 347 -9.36 -17.95 23.67
C THR A 347 -7.91 -17.77 24.16
N PHE A 348 -7.62 -16.66 24.81
CA PHE A 348 -6.32 -16.31 25.36
C PHE A 348 -5.89 -17.31 26.44
N ILE A 349 -6.71 -17.53 27.46
CA ILE A 349 -6.44 -18.47 28.55
C ILE A 349 -6.27 -19.90 28.01
N ASN A 350 -7.15 -20.34 27.11
CA ASN A 350 -7.09 -21.68 26.54
C ASN A 350 -5.83 -21.94 25.69
N ASN A 351 -5.31 -20.93 25.00
CA ASN A 351 -4.08 -21.07 24.22
C ASN A 351 -2.82 -20.91 25.09
N LEU A 352 -2.90 -20.21 26.24
CA LEU A 352 -1.81 -20.16 27.21
C LEU A 352 -1.65 -21.44 28.03
N SER A 353 -2.69 -22.27 28.16
CA SER A 353 -2.70 -23.41 29.08
C SER A 353 -1.80 -24.59 28.65
N SER A 354 -1.36 -24.66 27.39
CA SER A 354 -0.44 -25.70 26.91
C SER A 354 0.37 -25.20 25.70
N GLU A 355 1.65 -25.59 25.65
CA GLU A 355 2.56 -25.29 24.54
C GLU A 355 2.19 -26.01 23.24
N ASP A 356 1.43 -27.11 23.32
CA ASP A 356 0.97 -27.89 22.16
C ASP A 356 -0.19 -27.21 21.41
N ARG A 357 -0.78 -26.15 21.98
CA ARG A 357 -1.86 -25.40 21.33
C ARG A 357 -1.32 -24.65 20.11
N PHE A 358 -2.04 -24.73 19.00
CA PHE A 358 -1.64 -24.10 17.73
C PHE A 358 -1.30 -22.59 17.86
N LEU A 359 -2.05 -21.85 18.68
CA LEU A 359 -1.84 -20.41 18.90
C LEU A 359 -1.09 -20.09 20.20
N ASN A 360 -0.43 -21.07 20.84
CA ASN A 360 0.30 -20.82 22.09
C ASN A 360 1.35 -19.71 21.95
N LYS A 361 2.14 -19.74 20.87
CA LYS A 361 3.17 -18.73 20.60
C LYS A 361 2.59 -17.32 20.48
N ALA A 362 1.47 -17.17 19.76
CA ALA A 362 0.74 -15.91 19.64
C ALA A 362 0.22 -15.44 21.01
N ALA A 363 -0.45 -16.31 21.76
CA ALA A 363 -0.96 -15.97 23.08
C ALA A 363 0.18 -15.58 24.06
N ARG A 364 1.31 -16.28 24.05
CA ARG A 364 2.49 -15.92 24.86
C ARG A 364 3.05 -14.56 24.48
N HIS A 365 3.15 -14.26 23.19
CA HIS A 365 3.58 -12.95 22.72
C HIS A 365 2.60 -11.85 23.17
N THR A 366 1.29 -12.05 23.00
CA THR A 366 0.27 -11.10 23.48
C THR A 366 0.37 -10.88 24.99
N ALA A 367 0.64 -11.92 25.79
CA ALA A 367 0.86 -11.78 27.23
C ALA A 367 2.08 -10.92 27.57
N GLN A 368 3.19 -11.09 26.84
CA GLN A 368 4.39 -10.24 26.97
C GLN A 368 4.10 -8.78 26.62
N VAL A 369 3.33 -8.53 25.56
CA VAL A 369 2.91 -7.18 25.18
C VAL A 369 2.02 -6.57 26.27
N ILE A 370 1.04 -7.30 26.81
CA ILE A 370 0.19 -6.85 27.92
C ILE A 370 1.05 -6.50 29.14
N GLN A 371 2.02 -7.34 29.50
CA GLN A 371 2.93 -7.08 30.61
C GLN A 371 3.73 -5.80 30.39
N SER A 372 4.35 -5.64 29.22
CA SER A 372 5.13 -4.45 28.86
C SER A 372 4.29 -3.17 28.94
N VAL A 373 3.06 -3.18 28.43
CA VAL A 373 2.16 -2.01 28.50
C VAL A 373 1.72 -1.72 29.93
N ALA A 374 1.47 -2.76 30.73
CA ALA A 374 1.14 -2.59 32.14
C ALA A 374 2.31 -2.01 32.95
N GLU A 375 3.55 -2.33 32.59
CA GLU A 375 4.76 -1.74 33.20
C GLU A 375 4.96 -0.28 32.77
N GLU A 376 4.73 0.04 31.50
CA GLU A 376 4.76 1.41 30.96
C GLU A 376 3.73 2.32 31.66
N ASN A 377 2.50 1.83 31.87
CA ASN A 377 1.42 2.62 32.50
C ASN A 377 1.59 2.82 34.03
N LYS A 378 2.55 2.15 34.67
CA LYS A 378 2.87 2.38 36.10
C LYS A 378 3.78 3.59 36.31
N GLN A 379 4.49 4.01 35.27
CA GLN A 379 5.35 5.20 35.26
C GLN A 379 4.50 6.44 34.96
#